data_AF-A0A7L3IMC6-F1
#
_entry.id   AF-A0A7L3IMC6-F1
#
_cell.length_a   1.000
_cell.length_b   1.000
_cell.length_c   1.000
_cell.angle_alpha   90.00
_cell.angle_beta   90.00
_cell.angle_gamma   90.00
#
_symmetry.space_group_name_H-M   'P 1'
#
loop_
_entity.id
_entity.type
_entity.pdbx_description
1 polymer ?
#
loop_
_entity_poly.entity_id
_entity_poly.type
_entity_poly.pdbx_seq_one_letter_code
_entity_poly.pdbx_strand_id
1 'polypeptide(L)'
;QVIAYSRHRYRIMGETLDVAVGNCIDRLARLLQIPNAPSPGYNVEQLAKRGDPKTSGGTSKLLFVLPQAVTPKLLETGEATPEDLCFSLQETAFAMLAEVTERALALTRARHLLLVGGVAC
;
A
#
# COMPACT_ATOMS: atom_id res chain seq x y z
N GLN A 1 -7.73 -7.14 -3.08
CA GLN A 1 -8.74 -8.20 -2.93
C GLN A 1 -8.00 -9.54 -2.93
N VAL A 2 -8.42 -10.48 -2.11
CA VAL A 2 -7.88 -11.84 -2.03
C VAL A 2 -9.01 -12.80 -2.36
N ILE A 3 -8.82 -13.62 -3.40
CA ILE A 3 -9.84 -14.52 -3.93
C ILE A 3 -9.28 -15.95 -3.91
N ALA A 4 -10.11 -16.91 -3.53
CA ALA A 4 -9.75 -18.32 -3.57
C ALA A 4 -10.87 -19.16 -4.22
N TYR A 5 -10.47 -20.21 -4.92
CA TYR A 5 -11.42 -21.20 -5.45
C TYR A 5 -11.67 -22.28 -4.40
N SER A 6 -12.92 -22.41 -3.94
CA SER A 6 -13.31 -23.40 -2.94
C SER A 6 -14.77 -23.82 -3.08
N ARG A 7 -15.03 -25.12 -2.96
CA ARG A 7 -16.37 -25.73 -3.14
C ARG A 7 -16.99 -25.34 -4.48
N HIS A 8 -16.24 -25.55 -5.56
CA HIS A 8 -16.63 -25.29 -6.95
C HIS A 8 -16.98 -23.83 -7.31
N ARG A 9 -16.59 -22.85 -6.49
CA ARG A 9 -16.84 -21.42 -6.76
C ARG A 9 -15.66 -20.56 -6.33
N TYR A 10 -15.46 -19.44 -7.02
CA TYR A 10 -14.58 -18.37 -6.54
C TYR A 10 -15.24 -17.63 -5.38
N ARG A 11 -14.46 -17.36 -4.34
CA ARG A 11 -14.92 -16.68 -3.12
C ARG A 11 -13.93 -15.59 -2.75
N ILE A 12 -14.47 -14.45 -2.34
CA ILE A 12 -13.69 -13.35 -1.79
C ILE A 12 -13.33 -13.74 -0.36
N MET A 13 -12.04 -13.86 -0.08
CA MET A 13 -11.49 -14.20 1.23
C MET A 13 -11.15 -12.94 2.03
N GLY A 14 -10.88 -11.83 1.34
CA GLY A 14 -10.64 -10.53 1.92
C GLY A 14 -10.71 -9.44 0.87
N GLU A 15 -11.24 -8.28 1.25
CA GLU A 15 -11.30 -7.09 0.40
C GLU A 15 -11.06 -5.83 1.23
N THR A 16 -10.75 -4.74 0.54
CA THR A 16 -10.60 -3.45 1.21
C THR A 16 -11.98 -2.91 1.57
N LEU A 17 -12.10 -2.21 2.71
CA LEU A 17 -13.38 -1.63 3.15
C LEU A 17 -13.63 -0.24 2.58
N ASP A 18 -12.57 0.45 2.15
CA ASP A 18 -12.60 1.86 1.79
C ASP A 18 -12.06 2.11 0.38
N VAL A 19 -10.75 1.98 0.18
CA VAL A 19 -10.04 2.34 -1.04
C VAL A 19 -9.06 1.25 -1.44
N ALA A 20 -8.93 1.02 -2.74
CA ALA A 20 -7.92 0.10 -3.26
C ALA A 20 -6.51 0.68 -3.07
N VAL A 21 -5.53 -0.19 -2.79
CA VAL A 21 -4.12 0.20 -2.57
C VAL A 21 -3.56 1.07 -3.70
N GLY A 22 -3.87 0.76 -4.96
CA GLY A 22 -3.43 1.57 -6.11
C GLY A 22 -3.95 3.01 -6.05
N ASN A 23 -5.23 3.20 -5.69
CA ASN A 23 -5.79 4.55 -5.53
C ASN A 23 -5.19 5.27 -4.31
N CYS A 24 -4.86 4.55 -3.24
CA CYS A 24 -4.14 5.13 -2.10
C CYS A 24 -2.75 5.67 -2.53
N ILE A 25 -2.00 4.88 -3.30
CA ILE A 25 -0.71 5.30 -3.89
C ILE A 25 -0.90 6.51 -4.81
N ASP A 26 -1.89 6.50 -5.70
CA ASP A 26 -2.18 7.62 -6.61
C ASP A 26 -2.60 8.89 -5.87
N ARG A 27 -3.26 8.76 -4.71
CA ARG A 27 -3.59 9.91 -3.85
C ARG A 27 -2.34 10.49 -3.22
N LEU A 28 -1.45 9.65 -2.69
CA LEU A 28 -0.18 10.12 -2.13
C LEU A 28 0.66 10.81 -3.22
N ALA A 29 0.79 10.21 -4.40
CA ALA A 29 1.51 10.78 -5.52
C ALA A 29 1.01 12.18 -5.88
N ARG A 30 -0.32 12.37 -5.91
CA ARG A 30 -0.93 13.70 -6.16
C ARG A 30 -0.66 14.70 -5.05
N LEU A 31 -0.73 14.29 -3.79
CA LEU A 31 -0.43 15.17 -2.64
C LEU A 31 1.02 15.65 -2.64
N LEU A 32 1.94 14.76 -3.01
CA LEU A 32 3.37 15.04 -3.09
C LEU A 32 3.79 15.66 -4.43
N GLN A 33 2.84 15.93 -5.33
CA GLN A 33 3.08 16.47 -6.67
C GLN A 33 4.09 15.65 -7.49
N ILE A 34 4.07 14.32 -7.32
CA ILE A 34 4.96 13.40 -8.03
C ILE A 34 4.51 13.30 -9.50
N PRO A 35 5.46 13.30 -10.47
CA PRO A 35 5.13 13.13 -11.89
C PRO A 35 4.39 11.84 -12.20
N ASN A 36 3.45 11.88 -13.14
CA ASN A 36 2.69 10.69 -13.56
C ASN A 36 3.43 9.79 -14.55
N ALA A 37 4.47 10.27 -15.23
CA ALA A 37 5.25 9.47 -16.18
C ALA A 37 6.50 8.89 -15.49
N PRO A 38 6.86 7.60 -15.71
CA PRO A 38 6.17 6.59 -16.53
C PRO A 38 4.89 6.02 -15.88
N SER A 39 4.83 5.97 -14.54
CA SER A 39 3.60 5.77 -13.77
C SER A 39 3.76 6.40 -12.37
N PRO A 40 2.68 6.88 -11.72
CA PRO A 40 2.78 7.44 -10.37
C PRO A 40 3.26 6.39 -9.35
N GLY A 41 2.81 5.14 -9.48
CA GLY A 41 3.23 4.03 -8.61
C GLY A 41 4.73 3.75 -8.70
N TYR A 42 5.28 3.72 -9.91
CA TYR A 42 6.73 3.56 -10.11
C TYR A 42 7.52 4.68 -9.44
N ASN A 43 7.11 5.94 -9.63
CA ASN A 43 7.83 7.07 -9.05
C ASN A 43 7.74 7.09 -7.51
N VAL A 44 6.60 6.70 -6.93
CA VAL A 44 6.46 6.50 -5.47
C VAL A 44 7.42 5.43 -4.97
N GLU A 45 7.56 4.30 -5.67
CA GLU A 45 8.51 3.25 -5.31
C GLU A 45 9.96 3.72 -5.39
N GLN A 46 10.31 4.51 -6.41
CA GLN A 46 11.65 5.05 -6.54
C GLN A 46 12.00 6.05 -5.42
N LEU A 47 11.03 6.81 -4.93
CA LEU A 47 11.20 7.68 -3.76
C LEU A 47 11.25 6.88 -2.46
N ALA A 48 10.40 5.86 -2.32
CA ALA A 48 10.38 4.98 -1.15
C ALA A 48 11.75 4.32 -0.89
N LYS A 49 12.49 3.95 -1.94
CA LYS A 49 13.86 3.41 -1.84
C LYS A 49 14.86 4.34 -1.15
N ARG A 50 14.54 5.63 -1.04
CA ARG A 50 15.39 6.66 -0.42
C ARG A 50 14.92 7.05 0.99
N GLY A 51 13.77 6.56 1.45
CA GLY A 51 13.22 6.85 2.77
C GLY A 51 13.98 6.13 3.90
N ASP A 52 13.93 6.69 5.11
CA ASP A 52 14.55 6.10 6.30
C ASP A 52 13.55 5.15 7.02
N PRO A 53 13.91 3.87 7.23
CA PRO A 53 13.10 2.93 8.01
C PRO A 53 12.83 3.33 9.47
N LYS A 54 13.59 4.28 10.02
CA LYS A 54 13.44 4.74 11.41
C LYS A 54 12.29 5.74 11.58
N THR A 55 11.95 6.47 10.53
CA THR A 55 10.87 7.47 10.54
C THR A 55 9.47 6.81 10.53
N SER A 56 9.40 5.51 10.27
CA SER A 56 8.16 4.75 10.02
C SER A 56 7.39 4.34 11.29
N GLY A 57 7.95 4.55 12.48
CA GLY A 57 7.50 3.91 13.73
C GLY A 57 6.16 4.38 14.31
N GLY A 58 5.65 5.56 13.94
CA GLY A 58 4.44 6.15 14.57
C GLY A 58 3.30 6.55 13.64
N THR A 59 3.61 6.87 12.37
CA THR A 59 2.71 7.57 11.43
C THR A 59 2.13 6.68 10.33
N SER A 60 2.53 5.41 10.31
CA SER A 60 2.40 4.49 9.19
C SER A 60 0.96 4.02 8.88
N LYS A 61 0.20 3.61 9.89
CA LYS A 61 -1.20 3.16 9.71
C LYS A 61 -2.15 4.29 9.37
N LEU A 62 -1.97 5.46 10.00
CA LEU A 62 -2.85 6.60 9.79
C LEU A 62 -2.64 7.22 8.39
N LEU A 63 -1.42 7.16 7.87
CA LEU A 63 -1.09 7.56 6.51
C LEU A 63 -1.84 6.74 5.46
N PHE A 64 -2.00 5.43 5.67
CA PHE A 64 -2.76 4.57 4.75
C PHE A 64 -4.25 4.90 4.72
N VAL A 65 -4.85 5.19 5.88
CA VAL A 65 -6.29 5.44 6.02
C VAL A 65 -6.66 6.88 5.64
N LEU A 66 -5.84 7.86 6.03
CA LEU A 66 -6.12 9.29 5.88
C LEU A 66 -4.95 10.07 5.25
N PRO A 67 -4.47 9.69 4.05
CA PRO A 67 -3.31 10.33 3.44
C PRO A 67 -3.50 11.84 3.25
N GLN A 68 -4.71 12.30 2.93
CA GLN A 68 -4.98 13.74 2.75
C GLN A 68 -4.90 14.56 4.04
N ALA A 69 -5.20 13.95 5.20
CA ALA A 69 -5.22 14.68 6.47
C ALA A 69 -3.85 14.66 7.16
N VAL A 70 -3.07 13.61 6.92
CA VAL A 70 -1.80 13.34 7.60
C VAL A 70 -0.61 13.91 6.82
N THR A 71 -0.58 13.72 5.50
CA THR A 71 0.56 14.13 4.65
C THR A 71 0.90 15.62 4.77
N PRO A 72 -0.04 16.57 4.63
CA PRO A 72 0.30 18.00 4.70
C PRO A 72 0.88 18.39 6.06
N LYS A 73 0.31 17.84 7.15
CA LYS A 73 0.76 18.15 8.52
C LYS A 73 2.20 17.70 8.75
N LEU A 74 2.56 16.49 8.31
CA LEU A 74 3.92 15.96 8.50
C LEU A 74 4.96 16.70 7.67
N LEU A 75 4.56 17.18 6.49
CA LEU A 75 5.41 18.01 5.64
C LEU A 75 5.60 19.42 6.23
N GLU A 76 4.53 20.02 6.77
CA GLU A 76 4.57 21.33 7.41
C GLU A 76 5.39 21.33 8.71
N THR A 77 5.33 20.25 9.51
CA THR A 77 6.12 20.11 10.74
C THR A 77 7.57 19.70 10.47
N GLY A 78 7.89 19.24 9.27
CA GLY A 78 9.22 18.71 8.92
C GLY A 78 9.54 17.38 9.60
N GLU A 79 8.54 16.69 10.16
CA GLU A 79 8.70 15.39 10.83
C GLU A 79 8.96 14.24 9.85
N ALA A 80 8.55 14.41 8.58
CA ALA A 80 8.77 13.41 7.54
C ALA A 80 9.09 14.06 6.19
N THR A 81 9.96 13.41 5.42
CA THR A 81 10.21 13.75 4.01
C THR A 81 9.23 13.05 3.08
N PRO A 82 9.04 13.53 1.83
CA PRO A 82 8.27 12.80 0.82
C PRO A 82 8.73 11.35 0.65
N GLU A 83 10.05 11.10 0.69
CA GLU A 83 10.66 9.77 0.63
C GLU A 83 10.23 8.89 1.80
N ASP A 84 10.25 9.41 3.03
CA ASP A 84 9.82 8.68 4.23
C ASP A 84 8.33 8.32 4.18
N LEU A 85 7.50 9.21 3.64
CA LEU A 85 6.07 8.98 3.47
C LEU A 85 5.80 7.90 2.42
N CYS A 86 6.51 7.94 1.28
CA CYS A 86 6.45 6.89 0.27
C CYS A 86 6.87 5.53 0.83
N PHE A 87 7.99 5.47 1.56
CA PHE A 87 8.47 4.26 2.22
C PHE A 87 7.44 3.72 3.22
N SER A 88 6.99 4.57 4.14
CA SER A 88 6.06 4.19 5.20
C SER A 88 4.72 3.70 4.64
N LEU A 89 4.21 4.33 3.59
CA LEU A 89 2.97 3.88 2.94
C LEU A 89 3.14 2.50 2.31
N GLN A 90 4.22 2.28 1.56
CA GLN A 90 4.47 1.00 0.88
C GLN A 90 4.64 -0.15 1.86
N GLU A 91 5.51 0.02 2.86
CA GLU A 91 5.75 -1.02 3.88
C GLU A 91 4.45 -1.39 4.62
N THR A 92 3.67 -0.39 5.02
CA THR A 92 2.40 -0.65 5.73
C THR A 92 1.40 -1.35 4.82
N ALA A 93 1.18 -0.83 3.61
CA ALA A 93 0.19 -1.37 2.69
C ALA A 93 0.53 -2.80 2.26
N PHE A 94 1.79 -3.05 1.91
CA PHE A 94 2.24 -4.36 1.46
C PHE A 94 2.35 -5.37 2.60
N ALA A 95 2.75 -4.96 3.80
CA ALA A 95 2.69 -5.82 4.97
C ALA A 95 1.26 -6.26 5.28
N MET A 96 0.28 -5.34 5.24
CA MET A 96 -1.13 -5.68 5.43
C MET A 96 -1.66 -6.63 4.35
N LEU A 97 -1.30 -6.40 3.08
CA LEU A 97 -1.69 -7.29 1.98
C LEU A 97 -1.05 -8.68 2.12
N ALA A 98 0.22 -8.75 2.51
CA ALA A 98 0.92 -10.00 2.77
C ALA A 98 0.25 -10.77 3.91
N GLU A 99 -0.07 -10.10 5.02
CA GLU A 99 -0.74 -10.71 6.18
C GLU A 99 -2.12 -11.28 5.81
N VAL A 100 -2.96 -10.50 5.11
CA VAL A 100 -4.29 -10.97 4.68
C VAL A 100 -4.17 -12.13 3.69
N THR A 101 -3.17 -12.08 2.80
CA THR A 101 -2.90 -13.15 1.84
C THR A 101 -2.45 -14.44 2.55
N GLU A 102 -1.54 -14.34 3.52
CA GLU A 102 -1.07 -15.47 4.32
C GLU A 102 -2.23 -16.13 5.08
N ARG A 103 -3.08 -15.34 5.74
CA ARG A 103 -4.29 -15.84 6.42
C ARG A 103 -5.22 -16.58 5.45
N ALA A 104 -5.42 -16.06 4.24
CA ALA A 104 -6.25 -16.71 3.23
C ALA A 104 -5.63 -18.01 2.70
N LEU A 105 -4.31 -18.05 2.49
CA LEU A 105 -3.58 -19.26 2.11
C LEU A 105 -3.70 -20.33 3.18
N ALA A 106 -3.52 -19.97 4.46
CA ALA A 106 -3.68 -20.88 5.59
C ALA A 106 -5.10 -21.46 5.68
N LEU A 107 -6.13 -20.64 5.47
CA LEU A 107 -7.53 -21.06 5.53
C LEU A 107 -7.94 -21.97 4.36
N THR A 108 -7.36 -21.75 3.18
CA THR A 108 -7.71 -22.49 1.95
C THR A 108 -6.80 -23.69 1.70
N ARG A 109 -5.67 -23.78 2.40
CA ARG A 109 -4.58 -24.74 2.16
C ARG A 109 -4.04 -24.69 0.72
N ALA A 110 -4.17 -23.55 0.06
CA ALA A 110 -3.62 -23.36 -1.27
C ALA A 110 -2.09 -23.36 -1.21
N ARG A 111 -1.45 -24.02 -2.19
CA ARG A 111 0.02 -24.09 -2.31
C ARG A 111 0.60 -23.05 -3.26
N HIS A 112 -0.25 -22.40 -4.04
CA HIS A 112 0.15 -21.44 -5.06
C HIS A 112 -0.58 -20.13 -4.82
N LEU A 113 0.15 -19.03 -4.99
CA LEU A 113 -0.37 -17.67 -4.97
C LEU A 113 -0.17 -17.07 -6.36
N LEU A 114 -1.19 -16.41 -6.88
CA LEU A 114 -1.10 -15.61 -8.09
C LEU A 114 -1.38 -14.15 -7.75
N LEU A 115 -0.40 -13.28 -7.97
CA LEU A 115 -0.58 -11.84 -7.86
C LEU A 115 -1.06 -11.29 -9.20
N VAL A 116 -2.14 -10.49 -9.18
CA VAL A 116 -2.75 -9.90 -10.38
C VAL A 116 -3.07 -8.42 -10.14
N GLY A 117 -3.23 -7.67 -11.23
CA GLY A 117 -3.63 -6.26 -11.21
C GLY A 117 -2.46 -5.29 -11.44
N GLY A 118 -2.78 -4.01 -11.62
CA GLY A 118 -1.79 -2.99 -12.02
C GLY A 118 -0.75 -2.63 -10.96
N VAL A 119 -0.92 -3.05 -9.70
CA VAL A 119 0.05 -2.85 -8.62
C VAL A 119 1.01 -4.04 -8.48
N ALA A 120 0.84 -5.08 -9.30
CA ALA A 120 1.68 -6.27 -9.29
C ALA A 120 2.98 -6.12 -10.12
N CYS A 121 3.19 -4.96 -10.73
CA CYS A 121 4.30 -4.66 -11.65
C CYS A 121 5.57 -4.23 -10.93
#